data_AF-A0A7V0XUR2-F1
#
_entry.id   AF-A0A7V0XUR2-F1
#
_cell.length_a   1.000
_cell.length_b   1.000
_cell.length_c   1.000
_cell.angle_alpha   90.00
_cell.angle_beta   90.00
_cell.angle_gamma   90.00
#
_symmetry.space_group_name_H-M   'P 1'
#
loop_
_entity.id
_entity.type
_entity.pdbx_description
1 polymer ?
#
loop_
_entity_poly.entity_id
_entity_poly.type
_entity_poly.pdbx_seq_one_letter_code
_entity_poly.pdbx_strand_id
1 'polypeptide(L)'
;MNKLHYDYQAALSEAIGPTSGITPDELQASLPLLMAAQEQMKTRYEKGDLRFLHLPDEREILPQIKEFREKNRWVKNFVVLGIGGSALGAIALHHTFGLLNQSTEQINFYCFDNVDPEELADFFENIDLATTLFNVVSKSGETLETAAGFLLARQILRQRLGDAYKQHLVFTTSETSGFLRQVAQAEQITMFAHPDDVGGRFTVLSIVGLLPA
;
A
#
# COMPACT_ATOMS: atom_id res chain seq x y z
N MET A 1 -4.93 6.91 -24.88
CA MET A 1 -4.88 6.98 -23.40
C MET A 1 -6.09 7.74 -22.93
N ASN A 2 -6.95 7.14 -22.11
CA ASN A 2 -8.02 7.87 -21.44
C ASN A 2 -7.37 8.81 -20.42
N LYS A 3 -7.47 10.11 -20.63
CA LYS A 3 -7.00 11.12 -19.68
C LYS A 3 -8.09 11.33 -18.63
N LEU A 4 -7.71 11.57 -17.39
CA LEU A 4 -8.64 12.06 -16.38
C LEU A 4 -9.17 13.43 -16.83
N HIS A 5 -10.49 13.60 -16.78
CA HIS A 5 -11.15 14.86 -17.07
C HIS A 5 -11.55 15.52 -15.75
N TYR A 6 -11.10 16.75 -15.53
CA TYR A 6 -11.45 17.54 -14.36
C TYR A 6 -12.53 18.55 -14.76
N ASP A 7 -13.73 18.39 -14.20
CA ASP A 7 -14.82 19.34 -14.35
C ASP A 7 -15.07 20.05 -13.02
N TYR A 8 -14.82 21.36 -13.00
CA TYR A 8 -15.01 22.21 -11.82
C TYR A 8 -16.21 23.15 -11.95
N GLN A 9 -17.04 23.02 -13.00
CA GLN A 9 -18.15 23.93 -13.27
C GLN A 9 -19.15 24.02 -12.11
N ALA A 10 -19.40 22.89 -11.42
CA ALA A 10 -20.30 22.83 -10.27
C ALA A 10 -19.81 23.64 -9.05
N ALA A 11 -18.54 24.04 -9.01
CA ALA A 11 -18.00 24.91 -7.96
C ALA A 11 -18.07 26.40 -8.32
N LEU A 12 -18.43 26.75 -9.56
CA LEU A 12 -18.44 28.13 -10.04
C LEU A 12 -19.70 28.88 -9.62
N SER A 13 -19.57 30.19 -9.49
CA SER A 13 -20.67 31.12 -9.21
C SER A 13 -21.82 31.04 -10.23
N GLU A 14 -21.54 30.65 -11.48
CA GLU A 14 -22.55 30.40 -12.52
C GLU A 14 -23.49 29.22 -12.17
N ALA A 15 -22.99 28.22 -11.43
CA ALA A 15 -23.74 27.01 -11.09
C ALA A 15 -24.45 27.11 -9.73
N ILE A 16 -23.79 27.69 -8.71
CA ILE A 16 -24.28 27.69 -7.31
C ILE A 16 -24.55 29.10 -6.74
N GLY A 17 -24.43 30.13 -7.56
CA GLY A 17 -24.76 31.52 -7.22
C GLY A 17 -23.56 32.37 -6.77
N PRO A 18 -23.67 33.70 -6.86
CA PRO A 18 -22.55 34.64 -6.73
C PRO A 18 -21.97 34.76 -5.32
N THR A 19 -22.70 34.32 -4.29
CA THR A 19 -22.27 34.40 -2.88
C THR A 19 -21.63 33.12 -2.35
N SER A 20 -21.75 32.01 -3.09
CA SER A 20 -21.38 30.68 -2.62
C SER A 20 -20.48 29.92 -3.60
N GLY A 21 -20.47 30.30 -4.88
CA GLY A 21 -19.57 29.74 -5.87
C GLY A 21 -18.36 30.63 -6.14
N ILE A 22 -17.31 29.99 -6.65
CA ILE A 22 -16.05 30.66 -6.99
C ILE A 22 -16.29 31.53 -8.24
N THR A 23 -15.90 32.79 -8.15
CA THR A 23 -16.01 33.74 -9.28
C THR A 23 -14.79 33.63 -10.21
N PRO A 24 -14.95 34.00 -11.50
CA PRO A 24 -13.81 34.09 -12.42
C PRO A 24 -12.70 35.02 -11.92
N ASP A 25 -13.06 36.11 -11.25
CA ASP A 25 -12.10 37.07 -10.68
C ASP A 25 -11.31 36.47 -9.52
N GLU A 26 -11.93 35.68 -8.64
CA GLU A 26 -11.22 34.96 -7.58
C GLU A 26 -10.25 33.91 -8.14
N LEU A 27 -10.67 33.17 -9.17
CA LEU A 27 -9.78 32.23 -9.88
C LEU A 27 -8.59 32.96 -10.49
N GLN A 28 -8.84 34.07 -11.20
CA GLN A 28 -7.81 34.86 -11.84
C GLN A 28 -6.85 35.47 -10.80
N ALA A 29 -7.37 35.94 -9.67
CA ALA A 29 -6.58 36.48 -8.56
C ALA A 29 -5.70 35.41 -7.89
N SER A 30 -6.10 34.13 -7.92
CA SER A 30 -5.31 33.02 -7.38
C SER A 30 -4.16 32.58 -8.29
N LEU A 31 -4.21 32.92 -9.58
CA LEU A 31 -3.28 32.43 -10.60
C LEU A 31 -1.80 32.70 -10.26
N PRO A 32 -1.39 33.90 -9.77
CA PRO A 32 0.00 34.14 -9.40
C PRO A 32 0.50 33.21 -8.28
N LEU A 33 -0.35 32.93 -7.29
CA LEU A 33 -0.03 32.02 -6.19
C LEU A 33 0.13 30.58 -6.70
N LEU A 34 -0.78 30.13 -7.57
CA LEU A 34 -0.73 28.78 -8.16
C LEU A 34 0.50 28.59 -9.04
N MET A 35 0.86 29.59 -9.86
CA MET A 35 2.07 29.54 -10.68
C MET A 35 3.34 29.47 -9.83
N ALA A 36 3.41 30.25 -8.74
CA ALA A 36 4.53 30.18 -7.80
C ALA A 36 4.63 28.81 -7.11
N ALA A 37 3.49 28.24 -6.68
CA ALA A 37 3.44 26.90 -6.09
C ALA A 37 3.87 25.81 -7.09
N GLN A 38 3.42 25.92 -8.35
CA GLN A 38 3.81 24.99 -9.42
C GLN A 38 5.32 25.01 -9.66
N GLU A 39 5.93 26.20 -9.76
CA GLU A 39 7.38 26.32 -9.97
C GLU A 39 8.18 25.78 -8.78
N GLN A 40 7.70 26.03 -7.55
CA GLN A 40 8.29 25.46 -6.35
C GLN A 40 8.20 23.93 -6.36
N MET A 41 7.05 23.36 -6.72
CA MET A 41 6.88 21.91 -6.83
C MET A 41 7.79 21.31 -7.89
N LYS A 42 7.91 21.95 -9.05
CA LYS A 42 8.81 21.52 -10.14
C LYS A 42 10.27 21.53 -9.70
N THR A 43 10.72 22.62 -9.08
CA THR A 43 12.08 22.72 -8.53
C THR A 43 12.36 21.61 -7.50
N ARG A 44 11.39 21.35 -6.61
CA ARG A 44 11.52 20.29 -5.59
C ARG A 44 11.49 18.88 -6.21
N TYR A 45 10.71 18.67 -7.27
CA TYR A 45 10.70 17.42 -8.02
C TYR A 45 12.06 17.15 -8.67
N GLU A 46 12.63 18.13 -9.35
CA GLU A 46 13.94 18.04 -10.03
C GLU A 46 15.09 17.81 -9.03
N LYS A 47 14.99 18.37 -7.82
CA LYS A 47 15.94 18.12 -6.72
C LYS A 47 15.78 16.77 -6.04
N GLY A 48 14.66 16.07 -6.28
CA GLY A 48 14.34 14.82 -5.62
C GLY A 48 13.70 14.97 -4.24
N ASP A 49 13.32 16.17 -3.80
CA ASP A 49 12.70 16.40 -2.47
C ASP A 49 11.28 15.79 -2.36
N LEU A 50 10.64 15.50 -3.50
CA LEU A 50 9.30 14.94 -3.62
C LEU A 50 9.39 13.50 -4.14
N ARG A 51 10.13 12.64 -3.45
CA ARG A 51 10.42 11.25 -3.89
C ARG A 51 9.20 10.44 -4.31
N PHE A 52 8.06 10.64 -3.66
CA PHE A 52 6.82 9.94 -4.01
C PHE A 52 6.32 10.22 -5.45
N LEU A 53 6.66 11.38 -6.04
CA LEU A 53 6.27 11.71 -7.41
C LEU A 53 7.06 10.92 -8.46
N HIS A 54 8.20 10.32 -8.07
CA HIS A 54 9.06 9.52 -8.96
C HIS A 54 8.67 8.04 -8.94
N LEU A 55 7.96 7.56 -7.91
CA LEU A 55 7.53 6.16 -7.77
C LEU A 55 6.82 5.58 -9.01
N PRO A 56 5.95 6.30 -9.75
CA PRO A 56 5.31 5.75 -10.95
C PRO A 56 6.28 5.32 -12.06
N ASP A 57 7.47 5.92 -12.09
CA ASP A 57 8.50 5.67 -13.08
C ASP A 57 9.50 4.58 -12.63
N GLU A 58 9.52 4.24 -11.34
CA GLU A 58 10.40 3.23 -10.73
C GLU A 58 9.85 1.80 -10.96
N ARG A 59 10.08 1.28 -12.17
CA ARG A 59 9.55 -0.02 -12.64
C ARG A 59 10.48 -1.20 -12.38
N GLU A 60 11.65 -0.97 -11.81
CA GLU A 60 12.69 -1.97 -11.55
C GLU A 60 12.24 -3.05 -10.57
N ILE A 61 11.25 -2.74 -9.72
CA ILE A 61 10.68 -3.68 -8.76
C ILE A 61 9.70 -4.67 -9.41
N LEU A 62 9.12 -4.34 -10.56
CA LEU A 62 8.07 -5.15 -11.19
C LEU A 62 8.54 -6.58 -11.57
N PRO A 63 9.75 -6.80 -12.12
CA PRO A 63 10.26 -8.14 -12.35
C PRO A 63 10.39 -8.96 -11.06
N GLN A 64 10.81 -8.34 -9.95
CA GLN A 64 10.95 -9.03 -8.67
C GLN A 64 9.59 -9.46 -8.10
N ILE A 65 8.57 -8.60 -8.22
CA ILE A 65 7.19 -8.93 -7.83
C ILE A 65 6.67 -10.12 -8.67
N LYS A 66 6.90 -10.09 -9.99
CA LYS A 66 6.48 -11.18 -10.88
C LYS A 66 7.18 -12.48 -10.53
N GLU A 67 8.50 -12.45 -10.32
CA GLU A 67 9.26 -13.63 -9.90
C GLU A 67 8.77 -14.16 -8.54
N PHE A 68 8.49 -13.27 -7.60
CA PHE A 68 7.90 -13.63 -6.31
C PHE A 68 6.54 -14.31 -6.48
N ARG A 69 5.67 -13.79 -7.37
CA ARG A 69 4.39 -14.45 -7.69
C ARG A 69 4.58 -15.82 -8.33
N GLU A 70 5.52 -15.98 -9.27
CA GLU A 70 5.79 -17.29 -9.90
C GLU A 70 6.28 -18.33 -8.89
N LYS A 71 7.15 -17.95 -7.96
CA LYS A 71 7.62 -18.84 -6.89
C LYS A 71 6.51 -19.19 -5.88
N ASN A 72 5.46 -18.37 -5.81
CA ASN A 72 4.38 -18.50 -4.84
C ASN A 72 3.01 -18.74 -5.49
N ARG A 73 2.96 -19.51 -6.60
CA ARG A 73 1.71 -19.91 -7.28
C ARG A 73 0.75 -20.73 -6.40
N TRP A 74 1.22 -21.24 -5.26
CA TRP A 74 0.41 -21.93 -4.27
C TRP A 74 -0.52 -20.98 -3.48
N VAL A 75 -0.24 -19.68 -3.50
CA VAL A 75 -1.00 -18.66 -2.76
C VAL A 75 -2.36 -18.43 -3.43
N LYS A 76 -3.42 -18.64 -2.65
CA LYS A 76 -4.81 -18.32 -2.99
C LYS A 76 -5.36 -17.16 -2.18
N ASN A 77 -4.81 -16.93 -0.98
CA ASN A 77 -5.20 -15.84 -0.10
C ASN A 77 -3.97 -14.95 0.20
N PHE A 78 -4.09 -13.66 -0.06
CA PHE A 78 -3.04 -12.68 0.23
C PHE A 78 -3.54 -11.70 1.28
N VAL A 79 -2.88 -11.70 2.44
CA VAL A 79 -3.28 -10.96 3.62
C VAL A 79 -2.29 -9.83 3.88
N VAL A 80 -2.75 -8.59 3.91
CA VAL A 80 -1.95 -7.44 4.35
C VAL A 80 -2.22 -7.20 5.83
N LEU A 81 -1.16 -7.25 6.63
CA LEU A 81 -1.16 -6.77 8.02
C LEU A 81 -0.45 -5.42 8.04
N GLY A 82 -1.21 -4.33 8.13
CA GLY A 82 -0.70 -2.97 7.95
C GLY A 82 -1.80 -1.97 8.26
N ILE A 83 -1.44 -0.75 8.68
CA ILE A 83 -2.41 0.30 8.97
C ILE A 83 -2.07 1.61 8.26
N GLY A 84 -3.09 2.41 7.96
CA GLY A 84 -2.94 3.73 7.35
C GLY A 84 -2.25 3.65 5.98
N GLY A 85 -1.08 4.29 5.85
CA GLY A 85 -0.32 4.28 4.60
C GLY A 85 0.12 2.89 4.14
N SER A 86 0.28 1.94 5.07
CA SER A 86 0.64 0.55 4.78
C SER A 86 -0.54 -0.32 4.30
N ALA A 87 -1.77 0.23 4.29
CA ALA A 87 -2.99 -0.54 4.01
C ALA A 87 -3.92 0.15 3.00
N LEU A 88 -4.28 1.42 3.23
CA LEU A 88 -5.33 2.11 2.46
C LEU A 88 -5.01 2.19 0.97
N GLY A 89 -3.73 2.29 0.59
CA GLY A 89 -3.30 2.24 -0.81
C GLY A 89 -3.60 0.89 -1.46
N ALA A 90 -3.28 -0.21 -0.77
CA ALA A 90 -3.56 -1.56 -1.24
C ALA A 90 -5.07 -1.81 -1.34
N ILE A 91 -5.85 -1.39 -0.33
CA ILE A 91 -7.31 -1.46 -0.33
C ILE A 91 -7.88 -0.69 -1.53
N ALA A 92 -7.42 0.53 -1.78
CA ALA A 92 -7.87 1.35 -2.90
C ALA A 92 -7.57 0.69 -4.26
N LEU A 93 -6.37 0.14 -4.44
CA LEU A 93 -6.00 -0.59 -5.66
C LEU A 93 -6.86 -1.84 -5.85
N HIS A 94 -7.06 -2.62 -4.78
CA HIS A 94 -7.89 -3.82 -4.83
C HIS A 94 -9.34 -3.51 -5.19
N HIS A 95 -9.98 -2.53 -4.53
CA HIS A 95 -11.37 -2.15 -4.85
C HIS A 95 -11.51 -1.55 -6.25
N THR A 96 -10.51 -0.84 -6.74
CA THR A 96 -10.57 -0.17 -8.06
C THR A 96 -10.30 -1.14 -9.21
N PHE A 97 -9.28 -1.99 -9.07
CA PHE A 97 -8.78 -2.82 -10.17
C PHE A 97 -9.03 -4.33 -9.98
N GLY A 98 -9.28 -4.78 -8.76
CA GLY A 98 -9.48 -6.20 -8.44
C GLY A 98 -10.70 -6.81 -9.16
N LEU A 99 -11.79 -6.05 -9.28
CA LEU A 99 -12.99 -6.47 -10.03
C LEU A 99 -12.81 -6.42 -11.55
N LEU A 100 -11.83 -5.66 -12.04
CA LEU A 100 -11.48 -5.59 -13.46
C LEU A 100 -10.57 -6.74 -13.88
N ASN A 101 -9.99 -7.46 -12.92
CA ASN A 101 -9.11 -8.59 -13.18
C ASN A 101 -9.93 -9.83 -13.57
N GLN A 102 -10.01 -10.11 -14.87
CA GLN A 102 -10.68 -11.28 -15.44
C GLN A 102 -9.80 -12.56 -15.41
N SER A 103 -8.72 -12.56 -14.61
CA SER A 103 -7.85 -13.72 -14.49
C SER A 103 -8.60 -14.93 -13.92
N THR A 104 -8.34 -16.10 -14.49
CA THR A 104 -8.82 -17.39 -13.97
C THR A 104 -8.14 -17.78 -12.65
N GLU A 105 -7.05 -17.11 -12.27
CA GLU A 105 -6.32 -17.31 -11.01
C GLU A 105 -6.59 -16.15 -10.04
N GLN A 106 -7.84 -16.00 -9.62
CA GLN A 106 -8.22 -14.96 -8.66
C GLN A 106 -7.63 -15.29 -7.28
N ILE A 107 -6.87 -14.33 -6.73
CA ILE A 107 -6.41 -14.37 -5.34
C ILE A 107 -7.41 -13.61 -4.48
N ASN A 108 -7.79 -14.21 -3.36
CA ASN A 108 -8.57 -13.53 -2.32
C ASN A 108 -7.65 -12.55 -1.59
N PHE A 109 -8.07 -11.29 -1.50
CA PHE A 109 -7.34 -10.25 -0.80
C PHE A 109 -8.00 -9.94 0.54
N TYR A 110 -7.19 -9.85 1.59
CA TYR A 110 -7.61 -9.45 2.92
C TYR A 110 -6.67 -8.37 3.42
N CYS A 111 -7.18 -7.38 4.14
CA CYS A 111 -6.36 -6.35 4.77
C CYS A 111 -6.86 -6.10 6.18
N PHE A 112 -5.99 -6.32 7.17
CA PHE A 112 -6.27 -6.03 8.56
C PHE A 112 -5.52 -4.77 8.95
N ASP A 113 -6.28 -3.67 9.06
CA ASP A 113 -5.80 -2.34 9.45
C ASP A 113 -6.37 -1.87 10.78
N ASN A 114 -6.92 -2.79 11.57
CA ASN A 114 -7.36 -2.59 12.94
C ASN A 114 -6.75 -3.67 13.86
N VAL A 115 -7.10 -3.61 15.16
CA VAL A 115 -6.72 -4.62 16.16
C VAL A 115 -7.93 -5.33 16.74
N ASP A 116 -9.01 -5.46 15.96
CA ASP A 116 -10.22 -6.14 16.38
C ASP A 116 -9.93 -7.65 16.53
N PRO A 117 -9.98 -8.19 17.76
CA PRO A 117 -9.69 -9.59 17.99
C PRO A 117 -10.77 -10.51 17.40
N GLU A 118 -12.01 -10.07 17.26
CA GLU A 118 -13.10 -10.88 16.69
C GLU A 118 -12.88 -11.10 15.20
N GLU A 119 -12.54 -10.03 14.47
CA GLU A 119 -12.28 -10.09 13.03
C GLU A 119 -11.11 -11.03 12.69
N LEU A 120 -10.00 -10.92 13.44
CA LEU A 120 -8.84 -11.79 13.27
C LEU A 120 -9.16 -13.24 13.68
N ALA A 121 -9.89 -13.46 14.76
CA ALA A 121 -10.29 -14.80 15.20
C ALA A 121 -11.14 -15.49 14.13
N ASP A 122 -12.20 -14.83 13.67
CA ASP A 122 -13.09 -15.32 12.62
C ASP A 122 -12.30 -15.62 11.33
N PHE A 123 -11.38 -14.75 10.95
CA PHE A 123 -10.51 -15.00 9.79
C PHE A 123 -9.68 -16.27 9.96
N PHE A 124 -8.97 -16.43 11.09
CA PHE A 124 -8.10 -17.58 11.34
C PHE A 124 -8.86 -18.90 11.51
N GLU A 125 -10.13 -18.86 11.90
CA GLU A 125 -11.00 -20.04 11.97
C GLU A 125 -11.43 -20.54 10.59
N ASN A 126 -11.59 -19.64 9.63
CA ASN A 126 -12.20 -19.94 8.33
C ASN A 126 -11.20 -20.00 7.16
N ILE A 127 -9.97 -19.51 7.33
CA ILE A 127 -8.97 -19.46 6.25
C ILE A 127 -8.15 -20.76 6.13
N ASP A 128 -7.85 -21.18 4.90
CA ASP A 128 -6.86 -22.22 4.64
C ASP A 128 -5.43 -21.65 4.71
N LEU A 129 -4.76 -21.86 5.85
CA LEU A 129 -3.40 -21.38 6.08
C LEU A 129 -2.38 -21.98 5.11
N ALA A 130 -2.59 -23.19 4.59
CA ALA A 130 -1.66 -23.82 3.65
C ALA A 130 -1.61 -23.11 2.28
N THR A 131 -2.61 -22.28 1.97
CA THR A 131 -2.69 -21.48 0.73
C THR A 131 -2.70 -19.97 0.99
N THR A 132 -2.31 -19.54 2.21
CA THR A 132 -2.36 -18.13 2.62
C THR A 132 -0.96 -17.56 2.82
N LEU A 133 -0.72 -16.35 2.28
CA LEU A 133 0.50 -15.57 2.46
C LEU A 133 0.18 -14.26 3.19
N PHE A 134 0.94 -13.97 4.25
CA PHE A 134 0.81 -12.75 5.04
C PHE A 134 1.94 -11.76 4.68
N ASN A 135 1.57 -10.63 4.12
CA ASN A 135 2.44 -9.47 3.92
C ASN A 135 2.34 -8.54 5.13
N VAL A 136 3.38 -8.50 5.96
CA VAL A 136 3.47 -7.61 7.12
C VAL A 136 4.13 -6.30 6.71
N VAL A 137 3.37 -5.21 6.75
CA VAL A 137 3.76 -3.93 6.16
C VAL A 137 3.89 -2.85 7.24
N SER A 138 5.12 -2.57 7.65
CA SER A 138 5.44 -1.46 8.55
C SER A 138 6.83 -0.95 8.27
N LYS A 139 6.94 0.35 7.97
CA LYS A 139 8.24 0.99 7.72
C LYS A 139 9.15 0.94 8.95
N SER A 140 8.63 1.32 10.12
CA SER A 140 9.39 1.26 11.39
C SER A 140 9.58 -0.18 11.88
N GLY A 141 8.70 -1.09 11.45
CA GLY A 141 8.62 -2.45 11.96
C GLY A 141 8.01 -2.56 13.36
N GLU A 142 7.64 -1.43 13.98
CA GLU A 142 7.20 -1.35 15.38
C GLU A 142 5.79 -0.73 15.52
N THR A 143 5.08 -0.51 14.41
CA THR A 143 3.68 -0.08 14.45
C THR A 143 2.86 -1.09 15.26
N LEU A 144 2.24 -0.62 16.34
CA LEU A 144 1.66 -1.49 17.37
C LEU A 144 0.61 -2.45 16.79
N GLU A 145 -0.28 -1.94 15.95
CA GLU A 145 -1.36 -2.68 15.31
C GLU A 145 -0.80 -3.78 14.41
N THR A 146 0.14 -3.42 13.53
CA THR A 146 0.83 -4.37 12.65
C THR A 146 1.63 -5.41 13.43
N ALA A 147 2.34 -5.00 14.48
CA ALA A 147 3.14 -5.89 15.31
C ALA A 147 2.27 -6.88 16.08
N ALA A 148 1.13 -6.43 16.62
CA ALA A 148 0.17 -7.30 17.30
C ALA A 148 -0.41 -8.35 16.33
N GLY A 149 -0.88 -7.91 15.16
CA GLY A 149 -1.38 -8.82 14.11
C GLY A 149 -0.32 -9.81 13.65
N PHE A 150 0.93 -9.35 13.46
CA PHE A 150 2.05 -10.22 13.08
C PHE A 150 2.36 -11.26 14.16
N LEU A 151 2.46 -10.87 15.44
CA LEU A 151 2.77 -11.79 16.52
C LEU A 151 1.71 -12.89 16.64
N LEU A 152 0.43 -12.52 16.52
CA LEU A 152 -0.68 -13.47 16.49
C LEU A 152 -0.59 -14.42 15.28
N ALA A 153 -0.45 -13.87 14.07
CA ALA A 153 -0.32 -14.65 12.84
C ALA A 153 0.88 -15.61 12.92
N ARG A 154 2.04 -15.13 13.37
CA ARG A 154 3.24 -15.94 13.56
C ARG A 154 3.02 -17.06 14.55
N GLN A 155 2.35 -16.81 15.68
CA GLN A 155 2.03 -17.85 16.65
C GLN A 155 1.13 -18.93 16.03
N ILE A 156 0.04 -18.54 15.38
CA ILE A 156 -0.94 -19.46 14.78
C ILE A 156 -0.28 -20.28 13.64
N LEU A 157 0.44 -19.62 12.73
CA LEU A 157 1.13 -20.29 11.63
C LEU A 157 2.16 -21.30 12.16
N ARG A 158 2.95 -20.95 13.18
CA ARG A 158 3.90 -21.88 13.80
C ARG A 158 3.21 -23.10 14.42
N GLN A 159 2.08 -22.89 15.08
CA GLN A 159 1.32 -23.98 15.69
C GLN A 159 0.70 -24.92 14.63
N ARG A 160 0.23 -24.37 13.50
CA ARG A 160 -0.52 -25.12 12.48
C ARG A 160 0.37 -25.72 11.38
N LEU A 161 1.45 -25.03 11.01
CA LEU A 161 2.31 -25.38 9.86
C LEU A 161 3.73 -25.78 10.28
N GLY A 162 4.07 -25.71 11.57
CA GLY A 162 5.42 -26.02 12.06
C GLY A 162 6.46 -25.09 11.43
N ASP A 163 7.60 -25.63 11.01
CA ASP A 163 8.71 -24.86 10.45
C ASP A 163 8.41 -24.21 9.09
N ALA A 164 7.38 -24.69 8.37
CA ALA A 164 6.98 -24.13 7.09
C ALA A 164 6.40 -22.71 7.20
N TYR A 165 5.99 -22.28 8.41
CA TYR A 165 5.33 -20.98 8.63
C TYR A 165 6.03 -19.77 8.01
N LYS A 166 7.37 -19.81 7.94
CA LYS A 166 8.20 -18.73 7.39
C LYS A 166 7.92 -18.48 5.92
N GLN A 167 7.55 -19.52 5.17
CA GLN A 167 7.20 -19.43 3.74
C GLN A 167 5.85 -18.74 3.54
N HIS A 168 5.03 -18.65 4.59
CA HIS A 168 3.74 -17.96 4.62
C HIS A 168 3.86 -16.50 5.08
N LEU A 169 5.08 -15.98 5.24
CA LEU A 169 5.35 -14.61 5.63
C LEU A 169 6.22 -13.91 4.58
N VAL A 170 5.88 -12.65 4.30
CA VAL A 170 6.72 -11.70 3.60
C VAL A 170 6.63 -10.35 4.31
N PHE A 171 7.74 -9.66 4.49
CA PHE A 171 7.75 -8.35 5.16
C PHE A 171 8.03 -7.23 4.18
N THR A 172 7.25 -6.16 4.26
CA THR A 172 7.52 -4.89 3.57
C THR A 172 7.89 -3.85 4.62
N THR A 173 9.18 -3.63 4.82
CA THR A 173 9.75 -2.85 5.94
C THR A 173 10.95 -2.02 5.48
N SER A 174 11.44 -1.10 6.32
CA SER A 174 12.66 -0.32 6.05
C SER A 174 13.81 -1.20 5.54
N GLU A 175 14.59 -0.68 4.58
CA GLU A 175 15.76 -1.37 4.06
C GLU A 175 16.93 -1.38 5.05
N THR A 176 16.93 -0.49 6.03
CA THR A 176 18.11 -0.25 6.87
C THR A 176 17.89 -0.60 8.34
N SER A 177 16.64 -0.64 8.80
CA SER A 177 16.35 -0.72 10.24
C SER A 177 14.98 -1.33 10.55
N GLY A 178 14.66 -1.42 11.84
CA GLY A 178 13.34 -1.83 12.34
C GLY A 178 13.27 -3.28 12.83
N PHE A 179 12.33 -3.53 13.74
CA PHE A 179 12.10 -4.84 14.36
C PHE A 179 11.82 -5.95 13.32
N LEU A 180 10.93 -5.70 12.35
CA LEU A 180 10.60 -6.68 11.30
C LEU A 180 11.84 -7.08 10.49
N ARG A 181 12.77 -6.15 10.23
CA ARG A 181 14.00 -6.46 9.51
C ARG A 181 14.91 -7.39 10.31
N GLN A 182 15.07 -7.15 11.61
CA GLN A 182 15.85 -8.03 12.49
C GLN A 182 15.23 -9.44 12.53
N VAL A 183 13.91 -9.53 12.63
CA VAL A 183 13.19 -10.81 12.62
C VAL A 183 13.39 -11.54 11.30
N ALA A 184 13.22 -10.86 10.17
CA ALA A 184 13.39 -11.50 8.87
C ALA A 184 14.82 -11.95 8.60
N GLN A 185 15.84 -11.22 9.06
CA GLN A 185 17.23 -11.66 8.99
C GLN A 185 17.48 -12.91 9.85
N ALA A 186 16.99 -12.91 11.09
CA ALA A 186 17.16 -14.05 12.01
C ALA A 186 16.41 -15.30 11.54
N GLU A 187 15.23 -15.13 10.95
CA GLU A 187 14.36 -16.24 10.56
C GLU A 187 14.45 -16.62 9.09
N GLN A 188 15.15 -15.82 8.28
CA GLN A 188 15.25 -15.94 6.82
C GLN A 188 13.90 -15.77 6.11
N ILE A 189 13.11 -14.80 6.57
CA ILE A 189 11.83 -14.43 5.94
C ILE A 189 12.11 -13.51 4.75
N THR A 190 11.36 -13.68 3.66
CA THR A 190 11.49 -12.83 2.46
C THR A 190 11.10 -11.40 2.79
N MET A 191 11.85 -10.43 2.28
CA MET A 191 11.60 -9.00 2.52
C MET A 191 11.56 -8.21 1.23
N PHE A 192 10.74 -7.18 1.23
CA PHE A 192 10.74 -6.08 0.27
C PHE A 192 11.07 -4.76 0.96
N ALA A 193 11.85 -3.92 0.28
CA ALA A 193 12.29 -2.63 0.79
C ALA A 193 11.16 -1.60 0.70
N HIS A 194 10.64 -1.19 1.85
CA HIS A 194 9.84 0.02 1.94
C HIS A 194 10.75 1.25 1.68
N PRO A 195 10.34 2.23 0.85
CA PRO A 195 11.13 3.43 0.60
C PRO A 195 11.27 4.28 1.89
N ASP A 196 12.50 4.41 2.39
CA ASP A 196 12.79 5.10 3.65
C ASP A 196 12.70 6.63 3.54
N ASP A 197 12.77 7.16 2.32
CA ASP A 197 12.65 8.58 1.97
C ASP A 197 11.20 9.00 1.64
N VAL A 198 10.25 8.05 1.58
CA VAL A 198 8.84 8.33 1.32
C VAL A 198 7.99 8.13 2.59
N GLY A 199 7.10 9.08 2.86
CA GLY A 199 6.12 8.96 3.94
C GLY A 199 5.00 7.98 3.58
N GLY A 200 4.57 7.15 4.53
CA GLY A 200 3.67 6.00 4.26
C GLY A 200 2.37 6.34 3.52
N ARG A 201 1.77 7.52 3.70
CA ARG A 201 0.55 7.90 2.95
C ARG A 201 0.78 8.13 1.44
N PHE A 202 2.04 8.15 1.00
CA PHE A 202 2.43 8.37 -0.39
C PHE A 202 3.06 7.14 -1.04
N THR A 203 2.98 5.95 -0.42
CA THR A 203 3.67 4.73 -0.90
C THR A 203 2.80 3.78 -1.71
N VAL A 204 1.56 4.15 -2.06
CA VAL A 204 0.66 3.29 -2.83
C VAL A 204 1.25 2.83 -4.18
N LEU A 205 2.10 3.65 -4.81
CA LEU A 205 2.78 3.29 -6.06
C LEU A 205 4.20 2.74 -5.84
N SER A 206 4.59 2.44 -4.61
CA SER A 206 5.80 1.65 -4.31
C SER A 206 5.41 0.19 -4.05
N ILE A 207 6.38 -0.63 -3.65
CA ILE A 207 6.16 -2.04 -3.30
C ILE A 207 5.04 -2.26 -2.27
N VAL A 208 4.73 -1.26 -1.44
CA VAL A 208 3.63 -1.29 -0.46
C VAL A 208 2.28 -1.54 -1.12
N GLY A 209 1.97 -0.85 -2.21
CA GLY A 209 0.74 -1.07 -2.96
C GLY A 209 0.91 -1.99 -4.17
N LEU A 210 2.11 -2.07 -4.76
CA LEU A 210 2.35 -2.88 -5.96
C LEU A 210 2.45 -4.38 -5.69
N LEU A 211 2.91 -4.81 -4.51
CA LEU A 211 2.93 -6.24 -4.16
C LEU A 211 1.53 -6.84 -3.99
N PRO A 212 0.58 -6.19 -3.27
CA PRO A 212 -0.79 -6.70 -3.15
C PRO A 212 -1.68 -6.51 -4.39
N ALA A 213 -1.31 -5.64 -5.34
CA ALA A 213 -2.08 -5.36 -6.56
C ALA A 213 -1.92 -6.44 -7.64
#